data_AF-A0A419EM03-F1
#
_entry.id   AF-A0A419EM03-F1
#
_cell.length_a   1.000
_cell.length_b   1.000
_cell.length_c   1.000
_cell.angle_alpha   90.00
_cell.angle_beta   90.00
_cell.angle_gamma   90.00
#
_symmetry.space_group_name_H-M   'P 1'
#
loop_
_entity.id
_entity.type
_entity.pdbx_description
1 polymer ?
#
loop_
_entity_poly.entity_id
_entity_poly.type
_entity_poly.pdbx_seq_one_letter_code
_entity_poly.pdbx_strand_id
1 'polypeptide(L)'
;MHEFNINSSETRSFSNEEMLLDINASKLKSLGSEYFPSIKTKQSSYETFIKRITEHFSNNPVPEISEFFIAPDEIKYFWLSNHPLVITLENYFVPFNKRNLKSYSEKEEIRRFFVRWANETLLKEKSFFASTVKGIIERNNSTDDVLKNLLLATIISFDEKSSAEEKFLNQYDLVNNAILNSSLTEELKNEYLYYENLFKAVHYINRKQTNEAEHYLQNACGFKQNGINASYYQLLLLNKQQESERITELIKKIAEFDISRLNYANSVNNKKLFDFFLRNSVTYNFFRERGFSDLVFN
;
A
#
# COMPACT_ATOMS: atom_id res chain seq x y z
N MET A 1 12.49 -44.72 -35.37
CA MET A 1 11.15 -44.15 -35.13
C MET A 1 11.05 -43.78 -33.67
N HIS A 2 11.29 -42.51 -33.34
CA HIS A 2 10.98 -41.92 -32.05
C HIS A 2 10.25 -40.63 -32.34
N GLU A 3 8.94 -40.64 -32.12
CA GLU A 3 8.10 -39.44 -32.19
C GLU A 3 8.40 -38.57 -30.97
N PHE A 4 8.96 -37.39 -31.23
CA PHE A 4 9.04 -36.33 -30.24
C PHE A 4 7.67 -35.68 -30.13
N ASN A 5 7.03 -35.92 -28.99
CA ASN A 5 5.78 -35.31 -28.59
C ASN A 5 6.02 -33.81 -28.39
N ILE A 6 5.53 -32.99 -29.33
CA ILE A 6 5.54 -31.53 -29.21
C ILE A 6 4.50 -31.19 -28.15
N ASN A 7 4.96 -30.77 -26.98
CA ASN A 7 4.11 -30.20 -25.93
C ASN A 7 3.23 -29.11 -26.54
N SER A 8 1.93 -29.38 -26.52
CA SER A 8 0.87 -28.43 -26.79
C SER A 8 1.05 -27.21 -25.89
N SER A 9 1.31 -26.06 -26.50
CA SER A 9 1.13 -24.76 -25.89
C SER A 9 -0.31 -24.66 -25.37
N GLU A 10 -0.50 -24.57 -24.05
CA GLU A 10 -1.77 -24.19 -23.45
C GLU A 10 -2.13 -22.77 -23.91
N THR A 11 -2.88 -22.67 -25.00
CA THR A 11 -3.62 -21.46 -25.34
C THR A 11 -4.71 -21.28 -24.28
N ARG A 12 -4.45 -20.40 -23.30
CA ARG A 12 -5.49 -19.89 -22.39
C ARG A 12 -6.65 -19.38 -23.24
N SER A 13 -7.79 -20.05 -23.22
CA SER A 13 -9.02 -19.54 -23.80
C SER A 13 -9.49 -18.36 -22.95
N PHE A 14 -9.20 -17.14 -23.39
CA PHE A 14 -9.77 -15.94 -22.78
C PHE A 14 -11.29 -15.97 -22.97
N SER A 15 -12.05 -15.76 -21.89
CA SER A 15 -13.49 -15.60 -22.01
C SER A 15 -13.80 -14.27 -22.72
N ASN A 16 -14.93 -14.20 -23.44
CA ASN A 16 -15.37 -12.95 -24.08
C ASN A 16 -15.55 -11.80 -23.06
N GLU A 17 -15.89 -12.14 -21.82
CA GLU A 17 -16.03 -11.19 -20.70
C GLU A 17 -14.68 -10.60 -20.27
N GLU A 18 -13.63 -11.42 -20.14
CA GLU A 18 -12.28 -10.92 -19.84
C GLU A 18 -11.79 -9.98 -20.94
N MET A 19 -12.01 -10.33 -22.21
CA MET A 19 -11.61 -9.48 -23.33
C MET A 19 -12.34 -8.12 -23.31
N LEU A 20 -13.64 -8.11 -23.02
CA LEU A 20 -14.43 -6.88 -22.91
C LEU A 20 -13.95 -5.99 -21.77
N LEU A 21 -13.68 -6.59 -20.61
CA LEU A 21 -13.12 -5.90 -19.44
C LEU A 21 -11.76 -5.27 -19.75
N ASP A 22 -10.89 -5.95 -20.50
CA ASP A 22 -9.58 -5.41 -20.90
C ASP A 22 -9.70 -4.24 -21.89
N ILE A 23 -10.68 -4.31 -22.80
CA ILE A 23 -11.01 -3.21 -23.71
C ILE A 23 -11.51 -1.99 -22.93
N ASN A 24 -12.46 -2.18 -22.01
CA ASN A 24 -13.03 -1.11 -21.20
C ASN A 24 -11.97 -0.48 -20.29
N ALA A 25 -11.11 -1.28 -19.66
CA ALA A 25 -9.99 -0.77 -18.86
C ALA A 25 -8.98 0.03 -19.70
N SER A 26 -8.71 -0.41 -20.93
CA SER A 26 -7.85 0.35 -21.85
C SER A 26 -8.46 1.69 -22.25
N LYS A 27 -9.78 1.74 -22.50
CA LYS A 27 -10.51 3.00 -22.74
C LYS A 27 -10.46 3.91 -21.52
N LEU A 28 -10.69 3.38 -20.31
CA LEU A 28 -10.66 4.15 -19.07
C LEU A 28 -9.27 4.77 -18.84
N LYS A 29 -8.21 3.98 -19.04
CA LYS A 29 -6.84 4.45 -18.93
C LYS A 29 -6.50 5.52 -19.97
N SER A 30 -7.01 5.40 -21.19
CA SER A 30 -6.87 6.42 -22.25
C SER A 30 -7.55 7.72 -21.84
N LEU A 31 -8.79 7.64 -21.34
CA LEU A 31 -9.54 8.79 -20.83
C LEU A 31 -8.77 9.48 -19.70
N GLY A 32 -8.31 8.70 -18.71
CA GLY A 32 -7.49 9.25 -17.64
C GLY A 32 -6.23 9.93 -18.17
N SER A 33 -5.56 9.35 -19.18
CA SER A 33 -4.36 9.93 -19.80
C SER A 33 -4.60 11.25 -20.55
N GLU A 34 -5.84 11.51 -20.96
CA GLU A 34 -6.26 12.78 -21.56
C GLU A 34 -6.36 13.88 -20.50
N TYR A 35 -7.02 13.58 -19.38
CA TYR A 35 -7.24 14.55 -18.29
C TYR A 35 -6.05 14.68 -17.33
N PHE A 36 -5.23 13.65 -17.22
CA PHE A 36 -4.06 13.59 -16.36
C PHE A 36 -2.85 13.10 -17.17
N PRO A 37 -2.14 13.96 -17.92
CA PRO A 37 -1.03 13.54 -18.77
C PRO A 37 0.06 12.74 -18.03
N SER A 38 0.19 12.90 -16.71
CA SER A 38 1.06 12.11 -15.83
C SER A 38 0.67 10.63 -15.67
N ILE A 39 -0.52 10.19 -16.13
CA ILE A 39 -0.93 8.76 -16.11
C ILE A 39 0.02 7.89 -16.92
N LYS A 40 0.57 8.44 -18.02
CA LYS A 40 1.39 7.66 -18.96
C LYS A 40 2.72 7.21 -18.35
N THR A 41 3.11 7.74 -17.20
CA THR A 41 4.44 7.52 -16.62
C THR A 41 4.44 6.59 -15.41
N LYS A 42 4.83 5.34 -15.68
CA LYS A 42 5.51 4.34 -14.83
C LYS A 42 4.75 3.71 -13.65
N GLN A 43 4.95 2.40 -13.54
CA GLN A 43 4.84 1.64 -12.29
C GLN A 43 5.71 2.34 -11.23
N SER A 44 5.13 2.64 -10.07
CA SER A 44 5.82 3.43 -9.07
C SER A 44 7.01 2.67 -8.50
N SER A 45 8.20 3.28 -8.56
CA SER A 45 9.39 2.73 -7.92
C SER A 45 9.44 3.17 -6.46
N TYR A 46 10.17 2.40 -5.63
CA TYR A 46 10.46 2.78 -4.25
C TYR A 46 10.98 4.22 -4.13
N GLU A 47 11.95 4.62 -4.96
CA GLU A 47 12.56 5.96 -4.93
C GLU A 47 11.54 7.05 -5.24
N THR A 48 10.62 6.78 -6.18
CA THR A 48 9.55 7.71 -6.54
C THR A 48 8.57 7.87 -5.38
N PHE A 49 8.17 6.76 -4.75
CA PHE A 49 7.32 6.77 -3.57
C PHE A 49 7.96 7.55 -2.41
N ILE A 50 9.24 7.26 -2.08
CA ILE A 50 9.98 7.96 -1.02
C ILE A 50 10.09 9.46 -1.29
N LYS A 51 10.34 9.86 -2.53
CA LYS A 51 10.41 11.28 -2.89
C LYS A 51 9.07 11.98 -2.62
N ARG A 52 7.95 11.39 -3.06
CA ARG A 52 6.61 11.99 -2.93
C ARG A 52 6.15 12.07 -1.48
N ILE A 53 6.36 11.02 -0.69
CA ILE A 53 5.96 11.03 0.72
C ILE A 53 6.80 12.03 1.53
N THR A 54 8.09 12.14 1.23
CA THR A 54 8.97 13.15 1.84
C THR A 54 8.53 14.56 1.46
N GLU A 55 8.24 14.80 0.18
CA GLU A 55 7.74 16.09 -0.30
C GLU A 55 6.41 16.45 0.38
N HIS A 56 5.46 15.51 0.49
CA HIS A 56 4.18 15.72 1.17
C HIS A 56 4.35 16.21 2.60
N PHE A 57 5.10 15.48 3.43
CA PHE A 57 5.27 15.85 4.84
C PHE A 57 6.19 17.06 5.06
N SER A 58 7.11 17.35 4.14
CA SER A 58 7.93 18.58 4.21
C SER A 58 7.12 19.88 4.06
N ASN A 59 5.92 19.79 3.48
CA ASN A 59 5.02 20.94 3.31
C ASN A 59 4.10 21.18 4.51
N ASN A 60 4.18 20.37 5.58
CA ASN A 60 3.35 20.48 6.79
C ASN A 60 1.86 20.71 6.49
N PRO A 61 1.20 19.79 5.75
CA PRO A 61 -0.22 19.92 5.44
C PRO A 61 -1.08 19.96 6.71
N VAL A 62 -2.17 20.73 6.67
CA VAL A 62 -3.15 20.77 7.77
C VAL A 62 -3.84 19.42 7.96
N PRO A 63 -4.32 19.09 9.19
CA PRO A 63 -4.81 17.76 9.52
C PRO A 63 -5.86 17.17 8.57
N GLU A 64 -6.72 18.02 7.99
CA GLU A 64 -7.79 17.62 7.07
C GLU A 64 -7.26 17.03 5.76
N ILE A 65 -6.05 17.42 5.36
CA ILE A 65 -5.39 16.99 4.13
C ILE A 65 -4.00 16.39 4.37
N SER A 66 -3.68 16.09 5.63
CA SER A 66 -2.35 15.66 6.04
C SER A 66 -2.03 14.23 5.67
N GLU A 67 -3.04 13.44 5.30
CA GLU A 67 -2.83 12.06 4.92
C GLU A 67 -2.20 11.94 3.53
N PHE A 68 -1.06 11.27 3.48
CA PHE A 68 -0.47 10.85 2.23
C PHE A 68 -1.23 9.63 1.69
N PHE A 69 -1.70 9.72 0.45
CA PHE A 69 -2.33 8.59 -0.23
C PHE A 69 -1.28 7.56 -0.68
N ILE A 70 -1.55 6.29 -0.39
CA ILE A 70 -0.70 5.14 -0.65
C ILE A 70 -1.44 4.26 -1.67
N ALA A 71 -0.94 4.21 -2.90
CA ALA A 71 -1.56 3.40 -3.93
C ALA A 71 -1.38 1.89 -3.63
N PRO A 72 -2.27 1.02 -4.15
CA PRO A 72 -2.18 -0.44 -3.96
C PRO A 72 -0.82 -1.03 -4.35
N ASP A 73 -0.20 -0.52 -5.42
CA ASP A 73 1.11 -1.00 -5.89
C ASP A 73 2.28 -0.52 -5.03
N GLU A 74 2.05 0.45 -4.15
CA GLU A 74 3.07 1.14 -3.34
C GLU A 74 3.02 0.79 -1.86
N ILE A 75 1.90 0.24 -1.36
CA ILE A 75 1.70 0.00 0.08
C ILE A 75 2.81 -0.84 0.72
N LYS A 76 3.39 -1.77 -0.03
CA LYS A 76 4.55 -2.57 0.40
C LYS A 76 5.77 -1.73 0.82
N TYR A 77 5.89 -0.48 0.36
CA TYR A 77 7.01 0.40 0.69
C TYR A 77 6.79 1.24 1.95
N PHE A 78 5.57 1.29 2.49
CA PHE A 78 5.20 2.24 3.55
C PHE A 78 6.08 2.12 4.80
N TRP A 79 6.32 0.91 5.31
CA TRP A 79 7.14 0.71 6.51
C TRP A 79 8.64 0.97 6.30
N LEU A 80 9.09 1.23 5.07
CA LEU A 80 10.44 1.70 4.75
C LEU A 80 10.49 3.19 4.39
N SER A 81 9.42 3.91 4.66
CA SER A 81 9.24 5.28 4.21
C SER A 81 9.67 6.33 5.23
N ASN A 82 9.72 7.58 4.77
CA ASN A 82 9.94 8.74 5.62
C ASN A 82 8.62 9.26 6.23
N HIS A 83 7.60 8.41 6.37
CA HIS A 83 6.37 8.79 7.06
C HIS A 83 6.66 9.12 8.54
N PRO A 84 6.08 10.19 9.12
CA PRO A 84 6.33 10.58 10.51
C PRO A 84 6.14 9.45 11.54
N LEU A 85 5.06 8.67 11.41
CA LEU A 85 4.84 7.47 12.23
C LEU A 85 6.03 6.50 12.14
N VAL A 86 6.49 6.16 10.93
CA VAL A 86 7.56 5.18 10.71
C VAL A 86 8.86 5.65 11.32
N ILE A 87 9.22 6.93 11.10
CA ILE A 87 10.41 7.54 11.71
C ILE A 87 10.32 7.52 13.24
N THR A 88 9.13 7.78 13.79
CA THR A 88 8.92 7.81 15.24
C THR A 88 9.05 6.40 15.84
N LEU A 89 8.41 5.40 15.24
CA LEU A 89 8.53 4.00 15.65
C LEU A 89 9.98 3.52 15.54
N GLU A 90 10.67 3.88 14.46
CA GLU A 90 12.08 3.57 14.29
C GLU A 90 12.93 4.13 15.43
N ASN A 91 12.81 5.44 15.70
CA ASN A 91 13.61 6.09 16.74
C ASN A 91 13.28 5.59 18.14
N TYR A 92 12.01 5.22 18.39
CA TYR A 92 11.55 4.76 19.68
C TYR A 92 12.02 3.33 19.99
N PHE A 93 11.87 2.41 19.03
CA PHE A 93 12.16 0.99 19.24
C PHE A 93 13.58 0.56 18.86
N VAL A 94 14.38 1.42 18.22
CA VAL A 94 15.81 1.17 18.03
C VAL A 94 16.52 1.21 19.40
N PRO A 95 17.09 0.10 19.89
CA PRO A 95 17.69 0.06 21.22
C PRO A 95 18.88 1.02 21.31
N PHE A 96 18.97 1.78 22.42
CA PHE A 96 20.07 2.71 22.69
C PHE A 96 21.47 2.07 22.53
N ASN A 97 21.61 0.78 22.85
CA ASN A 97 22.87 0.02 22.77
C ASN A 97 23.15 -0.63 21.40
N LYS A 98 22.25 -0.49 20.42
CA LYS A 98 22.43 -1.03 19.05
C LYS A 98 22.87 0.04 18.03
N ARG A 99 23.38 1.20 18.47
CA ARG A 99 24.13 2.15 17.60
C ARG A 99 25.52 1.64 17.18
N ASN A 100 25.72 0.32 17.19
CA ASN A 100 26.95 -0.33 16.73
C ASN A 100 26.90 -0.54 15.22
N LEU A 101 28.05 -0.41 14.53
CA LEU A 101 28.20 -0.57 13.07
C LEU A 101 27.55 -1.85 12.51
N LYS A 102 27.55 -2.94 13.27
CA LYS A 102 26.94 -4.22 12.88
C LYS A 102 25.41 -4.13 12.71
N SER A 103 24.72 -3.45 13.63
CA SER A 103 23.26 -3.28 13.55
C SER A 103 22.86 -2.35 12.40
N TYR A 104 23.70 -1.36 12.10
CA TYR A 104 23.50 -0.47 10.94
C TYR A 104 23.64 -1.24 9.62
N SER A 105 24.69 -2.07 9.50
CA SER A 105 24.91 -2.92 8.33
C SER A 105 23.75 -3.88 8.06
N GLU A 106 23.18 -4.48 9.12
CA GLU A 106 22.01 -5.38 8.99
C GLU A 106 20.76 -4.65 8.51
N LYS A 107 20.49 -3.46 9.05
CA LYS A 107 19.32 -2.66 8.66
C LYS A 107 19.39 -2.25 7.19
N GLU A 108 20.55 -1.79 6.74
CA GLU A 108 20.78 -1.44 5.33
C GLU A 108 20.68 -2.67 4.41
N GLU A 109 21.13 -3.84 4.89
CA GLU A 109 20.98 -5.09 4.15
C GLU A 109 19.51 -5.54 4.02
N ILE A 110 18.74 -5.50 5.12
CA ILE A 110 17.29 -5.76 5.11
C ILE A 110 16.59 -4.83 4.13
N ARG A 111 16.85 -3.51 4.22
CA ARG A 111 16.27 -2.51 3.31
C ARG A 111 16.60 -2.81 1.86
N ARG A 112 17.86 -3.09 1.54
CA ARG A 112 18.32 -3.39 0.18
C ARG A 112 17.61 -4.61 -0.41
N PHE A 113 17.53 -5.71 0.34
CA PHE A 113 16.86 -6.92 -0.15
C PHE A 113 15.34 -6.79 -0.19
N PHE A 114 14.75 -6.05 0.74
CA PHE A 114 13.31 -5.77 0.73
C PHE A 114 12.92 -4.93 -0.49
N VAL A 115 13.65 -3.86 -0.80
CA VAL A 115 13.37 -3.03 -1.99
C VAL A 115 13.49 -3.84 -3.27
N ARG A 116 14.49 -4.73 -3.36
CA ARG A 116 14.60 -5.69 -4.48
C ARG A 116 13.39 -6.62 -4.55
N TRP A 117 13.01 -7.26 -3.44
CA TRP A 117 11.80 -8.09 -3.37
C TRP A 117 10.55 -7.36 -3.84
N ALA A 118 10.36 -6.11 -3.40
CA ALA A 118 9.17 -5.33 -3.70
C ALA A 118 9.10 -4.90 -5.18
N ASN A 119 10.25 -4.69 -5.83
CA ASN A 119 10.35 -4.31 -7.25
C ASN A 119 10.42 -5.52 -8.19
N GLU A 120 10.72 -6.71 -7.69
CA GLU A 120 10.91 -7.90 -8.51
C GLU A 120 9.59 -8.45 -9.06
N THR A 121 9.60 -8.79 -10.34
CA THR A 121 8.47 -9.40 -11.06
C THR A 121 8.66 -10.89 -11.25
N LEU A 122 9.91 -11.37 -11.34
CA LEU A 122 10.19 -12.79 -11.51
C LEU A 122 9.99 -13.54 -10.19
N LEU A 123 9.04 -14.49 -10.17
CA LEU A 123 8.63 -15.20 -8.96
C LEU A 123 9.80 -15.90 -8.22
N LYS A 124 10.77 -16.46 -8.96
CA LYS A 124 11.95 -17.13 -8.37
C LYS A 124 12.85 -16.15 -7.62
N GLU A 125 13.17 -15.01 -8.23
CA GLU A 125 14.01 -13.97 -7.61
C GLU A 125 13.26 -13.27 -6.48
N LYS A 126 11.97 -13.01 -6.66
CA LYS A 126 11.10 -12.49 -5.60
C LYS A 126 11.10 -13.43 -4.38
N SER A 127 10.96 -14.73 -4.60
CA SER A 127 11.03 -15.73 -3.52
C SER A 127 12.41 -15.79 -2.85
N PHE A 128 13.49 -15.65 -3.62
CA PHE A 128 14.85 -15.57 -3.10
C PHE A 128 15.00 -14.36 -2.17
N PHE A 129 14.69 -13.14 -2.64
CA PHE A 129 14.81 -11.93 -1.83
C PHE A 129 13.92 -11.95 -0.59
N ALA A 130 12.68 -12.44 -0.70
CA ALA A 130 11.79 -12.65 0.44
C ALA A 130 12.44 -13.57 1.49
N SER A 131 12.98 -14.71 1.05
CA SER A 131 13.62 -15.70 1.94
C SER A 131 14.88 -15.14 2.60
N THR A 132 15.65 -14.31 1.89
CA THR A 132 16.81 -13.61 2.45
C THR A 132 16.40 -12.66 3.55
N VAL A 133 15.39 -11.80 3.32
CA VAL A 133 14.90 -10.87 4.35
C VAL A 133 14.36 -11.62 5.57
N LYS A 134 13.51 -12.62 5.36
CA LYS A 134 12.97 -13.51 6.42
C LYS A 134 14.12 -14.09 7.25
N GLY A 135 15.11 -14.70 6.59
CA GLY A 135 16.26 -15.31 7.24
C GLY A 135 17.14 -14.34 8.04
N ILE A 136 17.32 -13.09 7.58
CA ILE A 136 18.08 -12.08 8.34
C ILE A 136 17.31 -11.66 9.61
N ILE A 137 15.98 -11.48 9.50
CA ILE A 137 15.12 -11.08 10.62
C ILE A 137 15.05 -12.21 11.67
N GLU A 138 14.77 -13.43 11.23
CA GLU A 138 14.58 -14.60 12.10
C GLU A 138 15.86 -15.00 12.85
N ARG A 139 17.05 -14.84 12.25
CA ARG A 139 18.34 -15.13 12.93
C ARG A 139 18.61 -14.23 14.13
N ASN A 140 17.95 -13.09 14.24
CA ASN A 140 18.33 -12.04 15.17
C ASN A 140 17.48 -11.96 16.45
N ASN A 141 16.56 -12.92 16.68
CA ASN A 141 15.80 -13.21 17.92
C ASN A 141 15.20 -12.04 18.75
N SER A 142 15.28 -10.81 18.26
CA SER A 142 14.77 -9.62 18.93
C SER A 142 13.31 -9.47 18.50
N THR A 143 12.43 -10.23 19.15
CA THR A 143 10.97 -10.13 18.98
C THR A 143 10.46 -8.70 19.16
N ASP A 144 11.23 -7.86 19.85
CA ASP A 144 10.90 -6.47 20.16
C ASP A 144 11.20 -5.48 19.02
N ASP A 145 11.77 -5.93 17.89
CA ASP A 145 12.08 -5.06 16.76
C ASP A 145 10.83 -4.83 15.89
N VAL A 146 10.04 -3.82 16.29
CA VAL A 146 8.77 -3.43 15.67
C VAL A 146 8.88 -3.30 14.15
N LEU A 147 9.90 -2.62 13.63
CA LEU A 147 10.03 -2.43 12.19
C LEU A 147 10.34 -3.74 11.46
N LYS A 148 11.18 -4.60 12.01
CA LYS A 148 11.45 -5.91 11.39
C LYS A 148 10.18 -6.76 11.32
N ASN A 149 9.38 -6.79 12.38
CA ASN A 149 8.12 -7.53 12.38
C ASN A 149 7.12 -6.95 11.36
N LEU A 150 7.05 -5.62 11.21
CA LEU A 150 6.19 -4.97 10.19
C LEU A 150 6.64 -5.29 8.75
N LEU A 151 7.95 -5.29 8.49
CA LEU A 151 8.50 -5.69 7.18
C LEU A 151 8.23 -7.17 6.90
N LEU A 152 8.39 -8.04 7.91
CA LEU A 152 8.10 -9.46 7.80
C LEU A 152 6.61 -9.69 7.52
N ALA A 153 5.71 -9.04 8.27
CA ALA A 153 4.27 -9.08 8.03
C ALA A 153 3.92 -8.62 6.61
N THR A 154 4.56 -7.56 6.13
CA THR A 154 4.38 -7.07 4.76
C THR A 154 4.78 -8.14 3.75
N ILE A 155 5.96 -8.76 3.88
CA ILE A 155 6.37 -9.83 2.95
C ILE A 155 5.37 -10.98 2.96
N ILE A 156 4.94 -11.42 4.14
CA ILE A 156 3.96 -12.51 4.31
C ILE A 156 2.62 -12.15 3.66
N SER A 157 2.20 -10.90 3.75
CA SER A 157 0.93 -10.43 3.18
C SER A 157 0.85 -10.49 1.66
N PHE A 158 2.00 -10.46 0.99
CA PHE A 158 2.12 -10.54 -0.47
C PHE A 158 2.65 -11.91 -0.93
N ASP A 159 2.74 -12.89 -0.02
CA ASP A 159 3.06 -14.29 -0.29
C ASP A 159 1.74 -15.08 -0.45
N GLU A 160 1.60 -15.85 -1.53
CA GLU A 160 0.34 -16.50 -1.93
C GLU A 160 0.04 -17.80 -1.15
N LYS A 161 0.92 -18.22 -0.24
CA LYS A 161 0.79 -19.48 0.49
C LYS A 161 -0.28 -19.42 1.59
N SER A 162 -1.05 -20.49 1.77
CA SER A 162 -2.15 -20.56 2.76
C SER A 162 -1.70 -20.50 4.23
N SER A 163 -0.50 -20.98 4.56
CA SER A 163 0.09 -20.87 5.91
C SER A 163 0.58 -19.46 6.28
N ALA A 164 0.30 -18.48 5.42
CA ALA A 164 0.72 -17.10 5.60
C ALA A 164 -0.22 -16.29 6.51
N GLU A 165 -1.50 -16.65 6.68
CA GLU A 165 -2.45 -15.85 7.46
C GLU A 165 -2.11 -15.84 8.95
N GLU A 166 -2.00 -17.01 9.60
CA GLU A 166 -1.65 -17.11 11.02
C GLU A 166 -0.31 -16.42 11.31
N LYS A 167 0.69 -16.65 10.45
CA LYS A 167 2.00 -16.01 10.59
C LYS A 167 1.92 -14.49 10.46
N PHE A 168 1.08 -13.98 9.56
CA PHE A 168 0.86 -12.56 9.37
C PHE A 168 0.22 -11.92 10.60
N LEU A 169 -0.84 -12.54 11.14
CA LEU A 169 -1.50 -12.05 12.35
C LEU A 169 -0.55 -12.09 13.55
N ASN A 170 0.19 -13.20 13.72
CA ASN A 170 1.19 -13.33 14.79
C ASN A 170 2.24 -12.21 14.74
N GLN A 171 2.69 -11.78 13.55
CA GLN A 171 3.62 -10.63 13.46
C GLN A 171 2.98 -9.33 13.93
N TYR A 172 1.72 -9.07 13.57
CA TYR A 172 1.01 -7.88 14.04
C TYR A 172 0.72 -7.93 15.54
N ASP A 173 0.41 -9.10 16.10
CA ASP A 173 0.20 -9.25 17.54
C ASP A 173 1.46 -8.93 18.34
N LEU A 174 2.65 -9.35 17.84
CA LEU A 174 3.93 -8.97 18.43
C LEU A 174 4.14 -7.45 18.39
N VAL A 175 3.86 -6.81 17.26
CA VAL A 175 3.98 -5.35 17.12
C VAL A 175 2.99 -4.62 18.03
N ASN A 176 1.75 -5.08 18.10
CA ASN A 176 0.70 -4.49 18.93
C ASN A 176 1.07 -4.57 20.41
N ASN A 177 1.56 -5.72 20.86
CA ASN A 177 2.03 -5.87 22.23
C ASN A 177 3.17 -4.89 22.53
N ALA A 178 4.10 -4.67 21.59
CA ALA A 178 5.18 -3.70 21.79
C ALA A 178 4.66 -2.25 21.82
N ILE A 179 3.76 -1.88 20.90
CA ILE A 179 3.26 -0.50 20.77
C ILE A 179 2.28 -0.13 21.88
N LEU A 180 1.32 -1.00 22.21
CA LEU A 180 0.31 -0.71 23.23
C LEU A 180 0.90 -0.61 24.64
N ASN A 181 1.93 -1.40 24.93
CA ASN A 181 2.66 -1.35 26.20
C ASN A 181 3.76 -0.27 26.24
N SER A 182 3.97 0.46 25.15
CA SER A 182 4.94 1.55 25.10
C SER A 182 4.41 2.84 25.73
N SER A 183 5.33 3.78 25.99
CA SER A 183 5.02 5.15 26.42
C SER A 183 4.73 6.12 25.27
N LEU A 184 4.46 5.62 24.05
CA LEU A 184 4.01 6.45 22.94
C LEU A 184 2.68 7.14 23.29
N THR A 185 2.42 8.29 22.67
CA THR A 185 1.16 9.00 22.86
C THR A 185 -0.01 8.20 22.28
N GLU A 186 -1.21 8.39 22.83
CA GLU A 186 -2.41 7.74 22.30
C GLU A 186 -2.71 8.14 20.85
N GLU A 187 -2.35 9.37 20.46
CA GLU A 187 -2.43 9.81 19.06
C GLU A 187 -1.57 8.94 18.13
N LEU A 188 -0.30 8.69 18.49
CA LEU A 188 0.59 7.84 17.70
C LEU A 188 0.15 6.37 17.71
N LYS A 189 -0.38 5.88 18.82
CA LYS A 189 -0.96 4.52 18.90
C LYS A 189 -2.17 4.40 17.98
N ASN A 190 -3.08 5.37 17.98
CA ASN A 190 -4.24 5.40 17.09
C ASN A 190 -3.82 5.52 15.61
N GLU A 191 -2.81 6.32 15.30
CA GLU A 191 -2.25 6.41 13.95
C GLU A 191 -1.63 5.08 13.51
N TYR A 192 -0.90 4.40 14.39
CA TYR A 192 -0.42 3.05 14.12
C TYR A 192 -1.57 2.06 13.87
N LEU A 193 -2.57 2.04 14.76
CA LEU A 193 -3.73 1.14 14.64
C LEU A 193 -4.50 1.39 13.35
N TYR A 194 -4.61 2.64 12.89
CA TYR A 194 -5.15 2.97 11.58
C TYR A 194 -4.41 2.25 10.45
N TYR A 195 -3.07 2.38 10.39
CA TYR A 195 -2.27 1.76 9.34
C TYR A 195 -2.19 0.23 9.46
N GLU A 196 -2.14 -0.32 10.68
CA GLU A 196 -2.25 -1.76 10.89
C GLU A 196 -3.55 -2.30 10.28
N ASN A 197 -4.69 -1.72 10.63
CA ASN A 197 -5.99 -2.15 10.13
C ASN A 197 -6.06 -2.01 8.60
N LEU A 198 -5.46 -0.95 8.03
CA LEU A 198 -5.32 -0.80 6.59
C LEU A 198 -4.52 -1.96 5.95
N PHE A 199 -3.39 -2.34 6.54
CA PHE A 199 -2.57 -3.44 6.04
C PHE A 199 -3.25 -4.80 6.18
N LYS A 200 -3.95 -5.03 7.30
CA LYS A 200 -4.80 -6.22 7.49
C LYS A 200 -5.92 -6.26 6.45
N ALA A 201 -6.58 -5.14 6.16
CA ALA A 201 -7.55 -5.09 5.08
C ALA A 201 -6.94 -5.46 3.72
N VAL A 202 -5.79 -4.88 3.34
CA VAL A 202 -5.11 -5.20 2.08
C VAL A 202 -4.74 -6.68 1.98
N HIS A 203 -4.29 -7.28 3.08
CA HIS A 203 -4.03 -8.72 3.17
C HIS A 203 -5.25 -9.55 2.76
N TYR A 204 -6.40 -9.27 3.38
CA TYR A 204 -7.66 -9.98 3.12
C TYR A 204 -8.22 -9.66 1.72
N ILE A 205 -8.07 -8.43 1.21
CA ILE A 205 -8.41 -8.04 -0.16
C ILE A 205 -7.63 -8.88 -1.19
N ASN A 206 -6.34 -9.09 -0.96
CA ASN A 206 -5.48 -9.89 -1.85
C ASN A 206 -5.87 -11.36 -1.85
N ARG A 207 -6.47 -11.86 -0.76
CA ARG A 207 -6.96 -13.24 -0.63
C ARG A 207 -8.43 -13.42 -0.98
N LYS A 208 -9.11 -12.35 -1.44
CA LYS A 208 -10.53 -12.36 -1.76
C LYS A 208 -11.43 -12.70 -0.56
N GLN A 209 -10.96 -12.46 0.65
CA GLN A 209 -11.70 -12.59 1.91
C GLN A 209 -12.38 -11.26 2.22
N THR A 210 -13.57 -11.04 1.64
CA THR A 210 -14.20 -9.71 1.61
C THR A 210 -14.73 -9.26 2.97
N ASN A 211 -15.23 -10.17 3.79
CA ASN A 211 -15.85 -9.85 5.08
C ASN A 211 -14.79 -9.37 6.09
N GLU A 212 -13.67 -10.08 6.15
CA GLU A 212 -12.52 -9.73 6.98
C GLU A 212 -11.92 -8.40 6.50
N ALA A 213 -11.78 -8.22 5.18
CA ALA A 213 -11.32 -6.95 4.61
C ALA A 213 -12.23 -5.78 5.01
N GLU A 214 -13.55 -5.93 4.92
CA GLU A 214 -14.50 -4.89 5.33
C GLU A 214 -14.40 -4.61 6.83
N HIS A 215 -14.33 -5.64 7.67
CA HIS A 215 -14.16 -5.49 9.11
C HIS A 215 -12.93 -4.64 9.47
N TYR A 216 -11.77 -4.94 8.89
CA TYR A 216 -10.56 -4.18 9.14
C TYR A 216 -10.63 -2.75 8.58
N LEU A 217 -11.29 -2.52 7.44
CA LEU A 217 -11.51 -1.17 6.93
C LEU A 217 -12.43 -0.34 7.82
N GLN A 218 -13.49 -0.94 8.37
CA GLN A 218 -14.37 -0.29 9.34
C GLN A 218 -13.60 0.11 10.61
N ASN A 219 -12.75 -0.78 11.13
CA ASN A 219 -11.87 -0.48 12.26
C ASN A 219 -10.90 0.66 11.94
N ALA A 220 -10.28 0.66 10.76
CA ALA A 220 -9.40 1.75 10.32
C ALA A 220 -10.16 3.09 10.31
N CYS A 221 -11.37 3.13 9.74
CA CYS A 221 -12.23 4.32 9.78
C CYS A 221 -12.61 4.73 11.22
N GLY A 222 -12.69 3.80 12.16
CA GLY A 222 -12.89 4.07 13.59
C GLY A 222 -11.73 4.86 14.22
N PHE A 223 -10.49 4.56 13.84
CA PHE A 223 -9.30 5.31 14.29
C PHE A 223 -9.11 6.63 13.53
N LYS A 224 -9.52 6.68 12.26
CA LYS A 224 -9.40 7.88 11.41
C LYS A 224 -10.58 8.01 10.45
N GLN A 225 -11.62 8.73 10.87
CA GLN A 225 -12.89 8.87 10.12
C GLN A 225 -12.71 9.48 8.71
N ASN A 226 -11.78 10.41 8.58
CA ASN A 226 -11.43 11.07 7.32
C ASN A 226 -10.25 10.41 6.61
N GLY A 227 -9.99 9.13 6.91
CA GLY A 227 -8.91 8.35 6.33
C GLY A 227 -9.08 8.17 4.81
N ILE A 228 -8.26 8.86 4.01
CA ILE A 228 -8.40 8.78 2.54
C ILE A 228 -7.93 7.42 2.02
N ASN A 229 -6.91 6.81 2.63
CA ASN A 229 -6.48 5.47 2.27
C ASN A 229 -7.60 4.46 2.56
N ALA A 230 -8.15 4.43 3.78
CA ALA A 230 -9.25 3.52 4.11
C ALA A 230 -10.47 3.71 3.18
N SER A 231 -10.82 4.95 2.86
CA SER A 231 -11.91 5.27 1.91
C SER A 231 -11.63 4.70 0.50
N TYR A 232 -10.39 4.81 0.02
CA TYR A 232 -9.99 4.27 -1.28
C TYR A 232 -9.98 2.73 -1.30
N TYR A 233 -9.44 2.07 -0.27
CA TYR A 233 -9.45 0.61 -0.20
C TYR A 233 -10.87 0.03 0.00
N GLN A 234 -11.75 0.76 0.70
CA GLN A 234 -13.17 0.42 0.76
C GLN A 234 -13.84 0.52 -0.60
N LEU A 235 -13.53 1.57 -1.37
CA LEU A 235 -14.01 1.70 -2.74
C LEU A 235 -13.56 0.51 -3.62
N LEU A 236 -12.29 0.08 -3.50
CA LEU A 236 -11.79 -1.10 -4.22
C LEU A 236 -12.53 -2.39 -3.83
N LEU A 237 -12.82 -2.56 -2.54
CA LEU A 237 -13.56 -3.72 -2.05
C LEU A 237 -15.00 -3.73 -2.57
N LEU A 238 -15.71 -2.61 -2.44
CA LEU A 238 -17.10 -2.46 -2.90
C LEU A 238 -17.24 -2.63 -4.41
N ASN A 239 -16.25 -2.15 -5.17
CA ASN A 239 -16.22 -2.36 -6.61
C ASN A 239 -16.14 -3.85 -6.98
N LYS A 240 -15.46 -4.68 -6.17
CA LYS A 240 -15.46 -6.15 -6.35
C LYS A 240 -16.80 -6.79 -5.96
N GLN A 241 -17.54 -6.17 -5.05
CA GLN A 241 -18.87 -6.63 -4.59
C GLN A 241 -20.03 -6.08 -5.44
N GLN A 242 -19.75 -5.16 -6.37
CA GLN A 242 -20.75 -4.49 -7.23
C GLN A 242 -21.80 -3.66 -6.46
N GLU A 243 -21.42 -3.08 -5.30
CA GLU A 243 -22.30 -2.23 -4.49
C GLU A 243 -22.32 -0.77 -4.99
N SER A 244 -23.04 -0.49 -6.08
CA SER A 244 -23.01 0.78 -6.83
C SER A 244 -23.34 2.05 -6.04
N GLU A 245 -24.27 1.98 -5.09
CA GLU A 245 -24.71 3.15 -4.31
C GLU A 245 -23.57 3.69 -3.42
N ARG A 246 -22.94 2.81 -2.62
CA ARG A 246 -21.83 3.17 -1.73
C ARG A 246 -20.57 3.60 -2.49
N ILE A 247 -20.37 3.05 -3.69
CA ILE A 247 -19.26 3.40 -4.59
C ILE A 247 -19.32 4.90 -4.96
N THR A 248 -20.51 5.40 -5.30
CA THR A 248 -20.67 6.80 -5.73
C THR A 248 -20.38 7.78 -4.59
N GLU A 249 -20.82 7.47 -3.38
CA GLU A 249 -20.53 8.27 -2.18
C GLU A 249 -19.02 8.36 -1.90
N LEU A 250 -18.31 7.23 -1.99
CA LEU A 250 -16.86 7.20 -1.79
C LEU A 250 -16.09 7.93 -2.90
N ILE A 251 -16.50 7.79 -4.16
CA ILE A 251 -15.92 8.55 -5.28
C ILE A 251 -16.04 10.06 -5.01
N LYS A 252 -17.23 10.51 -4.59
CA LYS A 252 -17.47 11.91 -4.23
C LYS A 252 -16.57 12.37 -3.09
N LYS A 253 -16.51 11.60 -1.99
CA LYS A 253 -15.63 11.88 -0.84
C LYS A 253 -14.16 12.02 -1.27
N ILE A 254 -13.68 11.13 -2.14
CA ILE A 254 -12.30 11.15 -2.63
C ILE A 254 -12.04 12.38 -3.53
N ALA A 255 -12.97 12.71 -4.42
CA ALA A 255 -12.86 13.90 -5.26
C ALA A 255 -12.86 15.20 -4.43
N GLU A 256 -13.71 15.27 -3.40
CA GLU A 256 -13.76 16.41 -2.47
C GLU A 256 -12.46 16.57 -1.68
N PHE A 257 -11.81 15.47 -1.30
CA PHE A 257 -10.49 15.50 -0.68
C PHE A 257 -9.43 16.09 -1.63
N ASP A 258 -9.42 15.67 -2.90
CA ASP A 258 -8.50 16.22 -3.90
C ASP A 258 -8.74 17.72 -4.16
N ILE A 259 -10.00 18.14 -4.26
CA ILE A 259 -10.38 19.54 -4.40
C ILE A 259 -9.93 20.35 -3.17
N SER A 260 -10.12 19.82 -1.96
CA SER A 260 -9.72 20.48 -0.72
C SER A 260 -8.21 20.70 -0.66
N ARG A 261 -7.42 19.72 -1.12
CA ARG A 261 -5.96 19.86 -1.25
C ARG A 261 -5.56 20.98 -2.20
N LEU A 262 -6.17 21.03 -3.38
CA LEU A 262 -5.90 22.08 -4.37
C LEU A 262 -6.31 23.47 -3.86
N ASN A 263 -7.47 23.57 -3.19
CA ASN A 263 -7.94 24.81 -2.58
C ASN A 263 -7.01 25.30 -1.47
N TYR A 264 -6.51 24.39 -0.64
CA TYR A 264 -5.51 24.72 0.38
C TYR A 264 -4.22 25.27 -0.27
N ALA A 265 -3.69 24.60 -1.30
CA ALA A 265 -2.50 25.09 -1.98
C ALA A 265 -2.68 26.48 -2.61
N ASN A 266 -3.89 26.76 -3.13
CA ASN A 266 -4.25 28.09 -3.63
C ASN A 266 -4.37 29.12 -2.51
N SER A 267 -4.97 28.78 -1.37
CA SER A 267 -5.16 29.72 -0.25
C SER A 267 -3.83 30.15 0.38
N VAL A 268 -2.83 29.25 0.40
CA VAL A 268 -1.46 29.57 0.83
C VAL A 268 -0.57 30.09 -0.31
N ASN A 269 -1.13 30.34 -1.49
CA ASN A 269 -0.43 30.81 -2.70
C ASN A 269 0.84 30.00 -3.04
N ASN A 270 0.78 28.68 -2.90
CA ASN A 270 1.92 27.79 -3.11
C ASN A 270 1.73 26.95 -4.38
N LYS A 271 2.21 27.49 -5.52
CA LYS A 271 2.17 26.81 -6.83
C LYS A 271 2.84 25.43 -6.80
N LYS A 272 3.95 25.26 -6.08
CA LYS A 272 4.65 23.96 -6.03
C LYS A 272 3.77 22.91 -5.35
N LEU A 273 3.10 23.29 -4.26
CA LEU A 273 2.18 22.42 -3.55
C LEU A 273 0.93 22.11 -4.39
N PHE A 274 0.41 23.09 -5.12
CA PHE A 274 -0.70 22.89 -6.06
C PHE A 274 -0.33 21.86 -7.14
N ASP A 275 0.82 22.08 -7.79
CA ASP A 275 1.37 21.18 -8.79
C ASP A 275 1.62 19.76 -8.21
N PHE A 276 2.06 19.68 -6.95
CA PHE A 276 2.24 18.41 -6.24
C PHE A 276 0.91 17.69 -6.03
N PHE A 277 -0.11 18.35 -5.48
CA PHE A 277 -1.42 17.73 -5.23
C PHE A 277 -2.12 17.33 -6.53
N LEU A 278 -2.01 18.13 -7.59
CA LEU A 278 -2.58 17.80 -8.89
C LEU A 278 -1.97 16.51 -9.47
N ARG A 279 -0.64 16.34 -9.36
CA ARG A 279 0.06 15.13 -9.83
C ARG A 279 -0.13 13.91 -8.92
N ASN A 280 -0.53 14.12 -7.68
CA ASN A 280 -0.73 13.09 -6.66
C ASN A 280 -2.18 13.04 -6.18
N SER A 281 -3.12 13.33 -7.08
CA SER A 281 -4.55 13.21 -6.81
C SER A 281 -4.89 11.74 -6.51
N VAL A 282 -5.85 11.50 -5.62
CA VAL A 282 -6.30 10.14 -5.33
C VAL A 282 -7.21 9.66 -6.46
N THR A 283 -8.07 10.54 -6.98
CA THR A 283 -8.96 10.31 -8.12
C THR A 283 -8.22 9.78 -9.35
N TYR A 284 -6.96 10.18 -9.55
CA TYR A 284 -6.10 9.63 -10.60
C TYR A 284 -6.05 8.10 -10.61
N ASN A 285 -6.11 7.44 -9.45
CA ASN A 285 -5.95 5.99 -9.35
C ASN A 285 -7.20 5.23 -9.81
N PHE A 286 -8.37 5.88 -9.94
CA PHE A 286 -9.55 5.26 -10.55
C PHE A 286 -9.29 4.83 -11.99
N PHE A 287 -8.47 5.58 -12.72
CA PHE A 287 -8.14 5.27 -14.12
C PHE A 287 -7.05 4.20 -14.27
N ARG A 288 -6.45 3.74 -13.16
CA ARG A 288 -5.42 2.70 -13.16
C ARG A 288 -5.99 1.31 -12.89
N GLU A 289 -7.10 1.23 -12.16
CA GLU A 289 -7.69 -0.02 -11.71
C GLU A 289 -8.73 -0.53 -12.70
N ARG A 290 -8.52 -1.75 -13.22
CA ARG A 290 -9.38 -2.39 -14.23
C ARG A 290 -10.85 -2.41 -13.80
N GLY A 291 -11.10 -2.68 -12.52
CA GLY A 291 -12.45 -2.85 -11.99
C GLY A 291 -13.34 -1.60 -12.11
N PHE A 292 -12.78 -0.40 -12.18
CA PHE A 292 -13.60 0.82 -12.32
C PHE A 292 -14.09 1.06 -13.75
N SER A 293 -13.60 0.30 -14.73
CA SER A 293 -14.02 0.49 -16.13
C SER A 293 -15.49 0.14 -16.37
N ASP A 294 -16.03 -0.81 -15.61
CA ASP A 294 -17.43 -1.18 -15.65
C ASP A 294 -18.34 -0.08 -15.11
N LEU A 295 -17.89 0.72 -14.13
CA LEU A 295 -18.68 1.86 -13.64
C LEU A 295 -18.90 2.95 -14.70
N VAL A 296 -18.02 3.00 -15.72
CA VAL A 296 -18.02 4.07 -16.73
C VAL A 296 -18.60 3.60 -18.06
N PHE A 297 -18.40 2.32 -18.42
CA PHE A 297 -18.73 1.79 -19.74
C PHE A 297 -19.80 0.68 -19.74
N ASN A 298 -20.46 0.43 -18.59
CA ASN A 298 -21.66 -0.41 -18.52
C ASN A 298 -22.87 0.26 -19.18
#